data_AF-A0A949XUQ7-F1
#
_entry.id   AF-A0A949XUQ7-F1
#
_cell.length_a   1.000
_cell.length_b   1.000
_cell.length_c   1.000
_cell.angle_alpha   90.00
_cell.angle_beta   90.00
_cell.angle_gamma   90.00
#
_symmetry.space_group_name_H-M   'P 1'
#
loop_
_entity.id
_entity.type
_entity.pdbx_description
1 polymer ?
#
loop_
_entity_poly.entity_id
_entity_poly.type
_entity_poly.pdbx_seq_one_letter_code
_entity_poly.pdbx_strand_id
1 'polypeptide(L)' 'MKLLITGICGFVGSRLALALKERIAELEVTGLDNLLRPGSEGNRTELAARNIKFIHGDLRM' A
#
# COMPACT_ATOMS: atom_id res chain seq x y z
N MET A 1 10.26 10.51 -6.64
CA MET A 1 10.21 9.22 -7.39
C MET A 1 8.83 8.58 -7.17
N LYS A 2 8.26 7.88 -8.15
CA LYS A 2 6.92 7.26 -8.03
C LYS A 2 7.03 5.74 -7.95
N LEU A 3 6.36 5.14 -6.97
CA LEU A 3 6.34 3.69 -6.72
C LEU A 3 4.91 3.18 -6.64
N LEU A 4 4.58 2.19 -7.47
CA LEU A 4 3.35 1.42 -7.37
C LEU A 4 3.63 0.11 -6.63
N ILE A 5 2.87 -0.18 -5.58
CA ILE A 5 2.93 -1.46 -4.87
C ILE A 5 1.59 -2.17 -5.05
N THR A 6 1.60 -3.29 -5.76
CA THR A 6 0.44 -4.19 -5.87
C THR A 6 0.41 -5.16 -4.69
N GLY A 7 -0.77 -5.50 -4.17
CA GLY A 7 -0.87 -6.27 -2.93
C GLY A 7 -0.43 -5.46 -1.70
N ILE A 8 -0.57 -4.12 -1.75
CA ILE A 8 -0.05 -3.21 -0.72
C ILE A 8 -0.66 -3.47 0.66
N CYS A 9 -1.87 -4.02 0.73
CA CYS A 9 -2.55 -4.32 2.00
C CYS A 9 -2.20 -5.72 2.50
N GLY A 10 -1.34 -6.46 1.80
CA GLY A 10 -0.73 -7.69 2.30
C GLY A 10 0.39 -7.42 3.32
N PHE A 11 0.85 -8.48 3.97
CA PHE A 11 1.90 -8.41 5.01
C PHE A 11 3.18 -7.72 4.52
N VAL A 12 3.72 -8.14 3.37
CA VAL A 12 4.97 -7.58 2.84
C VAL A 12 4.74 -6.20 2.22
N GLY A 13 3.64 -6.04 1.47
CA GLY A 13 3.30 -4.79 0.78
C GLY A 13 3.19 -3.62 1.74
N SER A 14 2.50 -3.80 2.87
CA SER A 14 2.28 -2.71 3.84
C SER A 14 3.58 -2.32 4.52
N ARG A 15 4.39 -3.30 4.95
CA ARG A 15 5.68 -3.07 5.60
C ARG A 15 6.69 -2.38 4.69
N LEU A 16 6.76 -2.78 3.41
CA LEU A 16 7.61 -2.12 2.43
C LEU A 16 7.17 -0.68 2.19
N ALA A 17 5.87 -0.45 1.99
CA ALA A 17 5.33 0.89 1.75
C ALA A 17 5.70 1.87 2.87
N LEU A 18 5.49 1.44 4.12
CA LEU A 18 5.79 2.25 5.30
C LEU A 18 7.29 2.50 5.46
N ALA A 19 8.12 1.45 5.40
CA ALA A 19 9.56 1.58 5.58
C ALA A 19 10.22 2.44 4.49
N LEU A 20 9.76 2.32 3.23
CA LEU A 20 10.30 3.12 2.13
C LEU A 20 9.85 4.58 2.22
N LYS A 21 8.59 4.83 2.62
CA LYS A 21 8.07 6.19 2.81
C LYS A 21 8.82 6.94 3.92
N GLU A 22 9.24 6.24 4.98
CA GLU A 22 10.05 6.81 6.06
C GLU A 22 11.50 7.11 5.65
N ARG A 23 12.07 6.33 4.72
CA ARG A 23 13.48 6.45 4.33
C ARG A 23 13.73 7.39 3.16
N ILE A 24 12.73 7.64 2.33
CA ILE A 24 12.87 8.40 1.08
C ILE A 24 11.86 9.54 1.09
N ALA A 25 12.33 10.75 1.43
CA ALA A 25 11.48 11.92 1.70
C ALA A 25 10.53 12.27 0.54
N GLU A 26 11.00 12.15 -0.70
CA GLU A 26 10.23 12.49 -1.92
C GLU A 26 9.65 11.25 -2.63
N LEU A 27 9.47 10.15 -1.91
CA LEU A 27 8.82 8.96 -2.47
C LEU A 27 7.30 9.12 -2.45
N GLU A 28 6.71 9.07 -3.65
CA GLU A 28 5.29 8.95 -3.85
C GLU A 28 4.92 7.47 -3.97
N VAL A 29 4.27 6.93 -2.94
CA VAL A 29 3.78 5.54 -2.95
C VAL A 29 2.29 5.55 -3.32
N THR A 30 1.94 4.78 -4.35
CA THR A 30 0.56 4.41 -4.66
C THR A 30 0.41 2.92 -4.48
N GLY A 31 -0.66 2.51 -3.82
CA GLY A 31 -0.98 1.11 -3.56
C GLY A 31 -2.17 0.64 -4.38
N LEU A 32 -2.12 -0.60 -4.84
CA LEU A 32 -3.25 -1.31 -5.43
C LEU A 32 -3.46 -2.62 -4.68
N ASP A 33 -4.68 -2.90 -4.26
CA ASP A 33 -5.05 -4.17 -3.63
C ASP A 33 -6.53 -4.47 -3.88
N ASN A 34 -6.90 -5.75 -3.93
CA ASN A 34 -8.29 -6.18 -4.08
C ASN A 34 -8.98 -6.44 -2.73
N LEU A 35 -8.22 -6.39 -1.63
CA LEU A 35 -8.65 -6.62 -0.25
C LEU A 35 -9.19 -8.04 0.00
N LEU A 36 -8.79 -9.02 -0.81
CA LEU A 36 -9.28 -10.39 -0.68
C LEU A 36 -8.78 -11.11 0.58
N ARG A 37 -7.60 -10.74 1.09
CA ARG A 37 -6.98 -11.40 2.24
C ARG A 37 -7.55 -10.85 3.56
N PRO A 38 -8.05 -11.70 4.48
CA PRO A 38 -8.47 -11.25 5.80
C PRO A 38 -7.37 -10.48 6.53
N GLY A 39 -7.72 -9.31 7.07
CA GLY A 39 -6.80 -8.41 7.77
C GLY A 39 -6.18 -7.33 6.87
N SER A 40 -6.44 -7.35 5.55
CA SER A 40 -6.02 -6.30 4.65
C SER A 40 -6.67 -4.94 4.96
N GLU A 41 -7.84 -4.92 5.58
CA GLU A 41 -8.55 -3.71 6.01
C GLU A 41 -7.78 -2.97 7.13
N GLY A 42 -7.14 -3.72 8.03
CA GLY A 42 -6.29 -3.16 9.08
C GLY A 42 -5.07 -2.47 8.47
N ASN A 43 -4.36 -3.17 7.58
CA ASN A 43 -3.23 -2.60 6.85
C ASN A 43 -3.65 -1.40 5.98
N ARG A 44 -4.82 -1.45 5.32
CA ARG A 44 -5.37 -0.31 4.56
C ARG A 44 -5.56 0.91 5.45
N THR A 45 -6.07 0.71 6.66
CA THR A 45 -6.29 1.80 7.64
C THR A 45 -4.97 2.44 8.05
N GLU A 46 -3.94 1.63 8.33
CA GLU A 46 -2.59 2.13 8.65
C GLU A 46 -1.96 2.91 7.49
N LEU A 47 -2.06 2.39 6.26
CA LEU A 47 -1.55 3.06 5.06
C LEU A 47 -2.25 4.40 4.82
N ALA A 48 -3.57 4.46 5.02
CA ALA A 48 -4.35 5.70 4.90
C ALA A 48 -3.92 6.74 5.94
N ALA A 49 -3.67 6.33 7.19
CA ALA A 49 -3.17 7.22 8.24
C ALA A 49 -1.79 7.84 7.91
N ARG A 50 -1.03 7.22 7.02
CA ARG A 50 0.27 7.71 6.51
C ARG A 50 0.16 8.44 5.17
N ASN A 51 -1.04 8.80 4.74
CA ASN A 51 -1.32 9.50 3.47
C ASN A 51 -0.78 8.75 2.24
N ILE A 52 -0.78 7.42 2.27
CA ILE A 52 -0.41 6.60 1.11
C ILE A 52 -1.64 6.48 0.20
N LYS A 53 -1.49 6.83 -1.08
CA LYS A 53 -2.58 6.74 -2.06
C LYS A 53 -2.97 5.28 -2.26
N PHE A 54 -4.26 4.99 -2.27
CA PHE A 54 -4.79 3.63 -2.42
C PHE A 54 -5.79 3.56 -3.57
N ILE A 55 -5.70 2.48 -4.34
CA ILE A 55 -6.62 2.12 -5.42
C ILE A 55 -7.15 0.73 -5.09
N HIS A 56 -8.47 0.60 -4.92
CA HIS A 56 -9.10 -0.71 -4.86
C HIS A 56 -9.20 -1.24 -6.29
N GLY A 57 -8.56 -2.38 -6.56
CA GLY A 57 -8.55 -2.96 -7.90
C GLY A 57 -8.10 -4.41 -7.89
N ASP A 58 -8.55 -5.17 -8.89
CA ASP A 58 -8.16 -6.55 -9.11
C ASP A 58 -7.14 -6.60 -10.27
N LEU A 59 -6.00 -7.25 -10.05
CA LEU A 59 -4.95 -7.39 -11.06
C LEU A 59 -5.31 -8.35 -12.21
N ARG A 60 -6.40 -9.10 -12.06
CA ARG A 60 -6.85 -10.11 -13.04
C ARG A 60 -7.77 -9.52 -14.11
N MET A 61 -8.16 -8.25 -13.96
CA MET A 61 -9.11 -7.53 -14.82
C MET A 61 -8.40 -6.68 -15.87
#